data_AF-A0A928R7N2-F1
#
_entry.id   AF-A0A928R7N2-F1
#
_cell.length_a   1.000
_cell.length_b   1.000
_cell.length_c   1.000
_cell.angle_alpha   90.00
_cell.angle_beta   90.00
_cell.angle_gamma   90.00
#
_symmetry.space_group_name_H-M   'P 1'
#
loop_
_entity.id
_entity.type
_entity.pdbx_description
1 polymer ?
#
loop_
_entity_poly.entity_id
_entity_poly.type
_entity_poly.pdbx_seq_one_letter_code
_entity_poly.pdbx_strand_id
1 'polypeptide(L)'
;MALVPKWLYENSEYRITFTGHSKGAGEAAVNAEFWNKPAVVFNPSVPAAAWDLQDEGYVRSYVMMGDILNYLIGEMPLGETLYLLNSDINGDISWADRVKYHDIGYIIGSFRKDE
;
A
#
# COMPACT_ATOMS: atom_id res chain seq x y z
N MET A 1 -18.57 11.00 17.07
CA MET A 1 -18.60 9.86 16.13
C MET A 1 -17.61 10.18 15.02
N ALA A 2 -16.61 9.35 14.76
CA ALA A 2 -15.69 9.58 13.64
C ALA A 2 -16.51 9.59 12.33
N LEU A 3 -16.19 10.50 11.42
CA LEU A 3 -16.96 10.72 10.18
C LEU A 3 -16.97 9.48 9.25
N VAL A 4 -15.88 8.71 9.25
CA VAL A 4 -15.68 7.57 8.35
C VAL A 4 -16.59 6.37 8.67
N PRO A 5 -16.67 5.85 9.91
CA PRO A 5 -17.60 4.76 10.24
C PRO A 5 -19.07 5.06 9.92
N LYS A 6 -19.51 6.30 10.23
CA LYS A 6 -20.87 6.73 9.94
C LYS A 6 -21.16 6.69 8.45
N TRP A 7 -20.26 7.28 7.66
CA TRP A 7 -20.41 7.34 6.22
C TRP A 7 -20.37 5.95 5.58
N LEU A 8 -19.46 5.06 6.01
CA LEU A 8 -19.38 3.67 5.53
C LEU A 8 -20.68 2.90 5.79
N TYR A 9 -21.27 3.08 6.98
CA TYR A 9 -22.54 2.44 7.33
C TYR A 9 -23.70 2.95 6.48
N GLU A 10 -23.81 4.28 6.33
CA GLU A 10 -24.85 4.95 5.52
C GLU A 10 -24.72 4.63 4.02
N ASN A 11 -23.54 4.23 3.58
CA ASN A 11 -23.22 3.93 2.17
C ASN A 11 -22.86 2.45 1.98
N SER A 12 -23.43 1.56 2.79
CA SER A 12 -23.08 0.12 2.81
C SER A 12 -23.36 -0.60 1.49
N GLU A 13 -24.28 -0.08 0.66
CA GLU A 13 -24.60 -0.62 -0.67
C GLU A 13 -23.52 -0.32 -1.72
N TYR A 14 -22.66 0.68 -1.48
CA TYR A 14 -21.59 1.01 -2.41
C TYR A 14 -20.42 0.04 -2.28
N ARG A 15 -19.81 -0.27 -3.42
CA ARG A 15 -18.49 -0.90 -3.45
C ARG A 15 -17.44 0.17 -3.15
N ILE A 16 -16.94 0.15 -1.92
CA ILE A 16 -15.96 1.11 -1.41
C ILE A 16 -14.59 0.42 -1.39
N THR A 17 -13.62 1.03 -2.05
CA THR A 17 -12.22 0.57 -2.05
C THR A 17 -11.35 1.61 -1.38
N PHE A 18 -10.57 1.21 -0.38
CA PHE A 18 -9.58 2.08 0.24
C PHE A 18 -8.31 2.14 -0.60
N THR A 19 -7.66 3.30 -0.63
CA THR A 19 -6.39 3.48 -1.33
C THR A 19 -5.57 4.54 -0.66
N GLY A 20 -4.27 4.52 -0.92
CA GLY A 20 -3.34 5.50 -0.41
C GLY A 20 -1.93 5.19 -0.85
N HIS A 21 -1.02 6.08 -0.45
CA HIS A 21 0.42 5.95 -0.64
C HIS A 21 1.13 6.24 0.68
N SER A 22 2.30 5.62 0.90
CA SER A 22 3.12 5.87 2.09
C SER A 22 2.35 5.63 3.40
N LYS A 23 2.29 6.61 4.30
CA LYS A 23 1.47 6.56 5.52
C LYS A 23 -0.01 6.30 5.23
N GLY A 24 -0.57 6.98 4.23
CA GLY A 24 -1.98 6.84 3.89
C GLY A 24 -2.32 5.45 3.35
N ALA A 25 -1.37 4.78 2.71
CA ALA A 25 -1.50 3.38 2.30
C ALA A 25 -1.59 2.43 3.50
N GLY A 26 -0.80 2.66 4.56
CA GLY A 26 -0.89 1.86 5.78
C GLY A 26 -2.23 2.04 6.49
N GLU A 27 -2.71 3.29 6.60
CA GLU A 27 -4.03 3.59 7.16
C GLU A 27 -5.16 2.98 6.32
N ALA A 28 -5.04 2.99 5.00
CA ALA A 28 -5.99 2.36 4.08
C ALA A 28 -6.05 0.83 4.26
N ALA A 29 -4.90 0.17 4.40
CA ALA A 29 -4.82 -1.28 4.61
C ALA A 29 -5.49 -1.73 5.91
N VAL A 30 -5.17 -1.06 7.02
CA VAL A 30 -5.77 -1.33 8.34
C VAL A 30 -7.29 -1.11 8.31
N ASN A 31 -7.76 -0.04 7.66
CA ASN A 31 -9.20 0.20 7.53
C ASN A 31 -9.89 -0.81 6.62
N ALA A 32 -9.23 -1.29 5.57
CA ALA A 32 -9.78 -2.32 4.69
C ALA A 32 -10.09 -3.61 5.44
N GLU A 33 -9.12 -4.13 6.20
CA GLU A 33 -9.31 -5.31 7.03
C GLU A 33 -10.33 -5.07 8.15
N PHE A 34 -10.28 -3.92 8.82
CA PHE A 34 -11.22 -3.62 9.90
C PHE A 34 -12.69 -3.49 9.44
N TRP A 35 -12.92 -3.02 8.21
CA TRP A 35 -14.27 -2.77 7.67
C TRP A 35 -14.72 -3.80 6.63
N ASN A 36 -13.93 -4.85 6.39
CA ASN A 36 -14.19 -5.89 5.38
C ASN A 36 -14.41 -5.30 3.98
N LYS A 37 -13.52 -4.39 3.57
CA LYS A 37 -13.57 -3.68 2.28
C LYS A 37 -12.25 -3.82 1.55
N PRO A 38 -12.26 -3.91 0.21
CA PRO A 38 -11.02 -4.02 -0.56
C PRO A 38 -10.11 -2.79 -0.38
N ALA A 39 -8.80 -3.00 -0.46
CA ALA A 39 -7.80 -1.96 -0.56
C ALA A 39 -6.81 -2.20 -1.70
N VAL A 40 -6.41 -1.12 -2.36
CA VAL A 40 -5.26 -1.09 -3.28
C VAL A 40 -4.32 0.00 -2.81
N VAL A 41 -3.13 -0.39 -2.34
CA VAL A 41 -2.21 0.52 -1.65
C VAL A 41 -0.83 0.51 -2.28
N PHE A 42 -0.12 1.63 -2.17
CA PHE A 42 1.13 1.85 -2.89
C PHE A 42 2.26 2.25 -1.95
N ASN A 43 3.39 1.55 -2.01
CA ASN A 43 4.53 1.71 -1.07
C ASN A 43 4.05 1.95 0.38
N PRO A 44 3.24 1.02 0.95
CA PRO A 44 2.64 1.23 2.26
C PRO A 44 3.68 1.39 3.35
N SER A 45 3.43 2.31 4.27
CA SER A 45 3.97 2.17 5.63
C SER A 45 3.30 0.98 6.33
N VAL A 46 3.92 0.44 7.37
CA VAL A 46 3.35 -0.64 8.20
C VAL A 46 2.97 -0.09 9.58
N PRO A 47 1.69 0.28 9.83
CA PRO A 47 1.24 0.69 11.16
C PRO A 47 1.31 -0.49 12.12
N ALA A 48 1.58 -0.24 13.41
CA ALA A 48 1.64 -1.30 14.43
C ALA A 48 0.36 -2.15 14.48
N ALA A 49 -0.81 -1.51 14.32
CA ALA A 49 -2.10 -2.19 14.31
C ALA A 49 -2.26 -3.23 13.19
N ALA A 50 -1.44 -3.17 12.13
CA ALA A 50 -1.50 -4.18 11.06
C ALA A 50 -1.12 -5.58 11.56
N TRP A 51 -0.29 -5.68 12.61
CA TRP A 51 0.13 -6.96 13.20
C TRP A 51 -0.90 -7.57 14.16
N ASP A 52 -1.87 -6.77 14.61
CA ASP A 52 -2.91 -7.20 15.54
C ASP A 52 -4.20 -7.63 14.81
N LEU A 53 -4.28 -7.35 13.50
CA LEU A 53 -5.44 -7.69 12.68
C LEU A 53 -5.28 -9.07 12.06
N GLN A 54 -6.41 -9.75 11.87
CA GLN A 54 -6.46 -10.95 11.06
C GLN A 54 -6.37 -10.56 9.59
N ASP A 55 -5.49 -11.23 8.84
CA ASP A 55 -5.42 -11.08 7.39
C ASP A 55 -6.59 -11.85 6.74
N GLU A 56 -7.62 -11.13 6.31
CA GLU A 56 -8.75 -11.69 5.56
C GLU A 56 -8.57 -11.53 4.03
N GLY A 57 -7.42 -11.02 3.57
CA GLY A 57 -7.08 -10.90 2.16
C GLY A 57 -7.78 -9.74 1.45
N TYR A 58 -8.14 -8.68 2.17
CA TYR A 58 -8.77 -7.49 1.58
C TYR A 58 -7.77 -6.53 0.93
N VAL A 59 -6.48 -6.65 1.28
CA VAL A 59 -5.43 -5.71 0.88
C VAL A 59 -4.63 -6.23 -0.32
N ARG A 60 -4.40 -5.36 -1.30
CA ARG A 60 -3.38 -5.55 -2.33
C ARG A 60 -2.38 -4.39 -2.28
N SER A 61 -1.13 -4.72 -2.00
CA SER A 61 -0.02 -3.80 -1.91
C SER A 61 0.81 -3.82 -3.19
N TYR A 62 1.10 -2.65 -3.75
CA TYR A 62 2.04 -2.47 -4.85
C TYR A 62 3.28 -1.77 -4.30
N VAL A 63 4.41 -2.46 -4.32
CA VAL A 63 5.67 -1.99 -3.73
C VAL A 63 6.73 -1.89 -4.80
N MET A 64 7.33 -0.72 -4.99
CA MET A 64 8.52 -0.61 -5.84
C MET A 64 9.68 -1.39 -5.22
N MET A 65 10.34 -2.23 -6.01
CA MET A 65 11.58 -2.85 -5.58
C MET A 65 12.61 -1.77 -5.23
N GLY A 66 13.19 -1.88 -4.04
CA GLY A 66 14.11 -0.88 -3.50
C GLY A 66 13.43 0.28 -2.79
N ASP A 67 12.10 0.30 -2.63
CA ASP A 67 11.39 1.30 -1.83
C ASP A 67 11.99 1.44 -0.41
N ILE A 68 12.03 2.68 0.08
CA ILE A 68 12.65 2.98 1.37
C ILE A 68 11.85 2.44 2.56
N LEU A 69 10.53 2.49 2.51
CA LEU A 69 9.72 2.00 3.63
C LEU A 69 9.80 0.49 3.69
N ASN A 70 9.63 -0.20 2.57
CA ASN A 70 9.76 -1.66 2.53
C ASN A 70 11.15 -2.12 3.02
N TYR A 71 12.21 -1.37 2.71
CA TYR A 71 13.56 -1.66 3.24
C TYR A 71 13.68 -1.48 4.76
N LEU A 72 13.10 -0.41 5.32
CA LEU A 72 13.28 -0.04 6.73
C LEU A 72 12.34 -0.79 7.67
N ILE A 73 11.10 -1.00 7.25
CA ILE A 73 10.01 -1.49 8.09
C ILE A 73 9.33 -2.74 7.55
N GLY A 74 9.78 -3.24 6.40
CA GLY A 74 9.33 -4.51 5.84
C GLY A 74 8.04 -4.42 5.03
N GLU A 75 7.50 -5.59 4.75
CA GLU A 75 6.26 -5.75 3.98
C GLU A 75 5.02 -5.52 4.84
N MET A 76 3.93 -5.06 4.22
CA MET A 76 2.61 -5.00 4.86
C MET A 76 2.15 -6.42 5.22
N PRO A 77 1.86 -6.75 6.48
CA PRO A 77 1.48 -8.10 6.90
C PRO A 77 0.00 -8.44 6.61
N LEU A 78 -0.64 -7.70 5.71
CA LEU A 78 -2.05 -7.82 5.37
C LEU A 78 -2.16 -7.97 3.85
N GLY A 79 -2.85 -9.03 3.42
CA GLY A 79 -3.12 -9.35 2.04
C GLY A 79 -1.89 -9.70 1.21
N GLU A 80 -1.94 -9.32 -0.08
CA GLU A 80 -0.93 -9.69 -1.07
C GLU A 80 -0.03 -8.50 -1.43
N THR A 81 1.28 -8.72 -1.49
CA THR A 81 2.24 -7.74 -2.02
C THR A 81 2.73 -8.11 -3.41
N LEU A 82 2.61 -7.16 -4.34
CA LEU A 82 3.14 -7.21 -5.69
C LEU A 82 4.31 -6.25 -5.82
N TYR A 83 5.48 -6.82 -6.09
CA TYR A 83 6.70 -6.05 -6.29
C TYR A 83 6.81 -5.55 -7.74
N LEU A 84 6.94 -4.24 -7.88
CA LEU A 84 7.10 -3.55 -9.15
C LEU A 84 8.59 -3.36 -9.44
N LEU A 85 9.03 -3.90 -10.57
CA LEU A 85 10.41 -3.79 -11.02
C LEU A 85 10.62 -2.45 -11.74
N ASN A 86 11.74 -1.79 -11.45
CA ASN A 86 12.26 -0.75 -12.32
C ASN A 86 13.46 -1.28 -13.11
N SER A 87 13.42 -1.16 -14.44
CA SER A 87 14.52 -1.49 -15.36
C SER A 87 15.85 -0.81 -15.02
N ASP A 88 15.81 0.28 -14.26
CA ASP A 88 16.99 1.04 -13.85
C ASP A 88 17.70 0.44 -12.62
N ILE A 89 17.13 -0.59 -11.98
CA ILE A 89 17.77 -1.28 -10.86
C ILE A 89 18.86 -2.21 -11.43
N ASN A 90 20.06 -1.67 -11.57
CA ASN A 90 21.26 -2.42 -11.95
C ASN A 90 22.35 -2.20 -10.89
N GLY A 91 22.49 -3.16 -9.97
CA GLY A 91 23.50 -3.12 -8.91
C GLY A 91 22.96 -2.63 -7.55
N ASP A 92 23.86 -2.15 -6.69
CA ASP A 92 23.53 -1.73 -5.33
C ASP A 92 22.60 -0.50 -5.33
N ILE A 93 21.49 -0.59 -4.61
CA ILE A 93 20.49 0.49 -4.50
C ILE A 93 20.94 1.49 -3.43
N SER A 94 21.26 2.72 -3.83
CA SER A 94 21.68 3.78 -2.90
C SER A 94 20.50 4.30 -2.06
N TRP A 95 20.77 4.97 -0.94
CA TRP A 95 19.73 5.62 -0.15
C TRP A 95 18.90 6.64 -0.94
N ALA A 96 19.53 7.37 -1.86
CA ALA A 96 18.81 8.31 -2.73
C ALA A 96 17.86 7.56 -3.69
N ASP A 97 18.29 6.42 -4.23
CA ASP A 97 17.44 5.58 -5.07
C ASP A 97 16.26 5.00 -4.29
N ARG A 98 16.47 4.60 -3.03
CA ARG A 98 15.37 4.11 -2.19
C ARG A 98 14.28 5.17 -1.96
N VAL A 99 14.69 6.40 -1.67
CA VAL A 99 13.76 7.54 -1.52
C VAL A 99 13.07 7.86 -2.85
N LYS A 100 13.81 7.79 -3.96
CA LYS A 100 13.27 7.98 -5.32
C LYS A 100 12.22 6.92 -5.65
N TYR A 101 12.47 5.65 -5.34
CA TYR A 101 11.52 4.56 -5.56
C TYR A 101 10.31 4.60 -4.62
N HIS A 102 10.37 5.40 -3.56
CA HIS A 102 9.19 5.70 -2.75
C HIS A 102 8.16 6.56 -3.48
N ASP A 103 8.57 7.38 -4.43
CA ASP A 103 7.69 8.33 -5.11
C ASP A 103 6.64 7.62 -5.98
N ILE A 104 5.39 8.09 -5.88
CA ILE A 104 4.22 7.53 -6.60
C ILE A 104 4.38 7.58 -8.13
N GLY A 105 5.18 8.51 -8.65
CA GLY A 105 5.50 8.61 -10.07
C GLY A 105 6.27 7.40 -10.59
N TYR A 106 7.12 6.77 -9.79
CA TYR A 106 7.82 5.53 -10.19
C TYR A 106 6.88 4.34 -10.26
N ILE A 107 5.93 4.27 -9.32
CA ILE A 107 4.87 3.26 -9.32
C ILE A 107 4.01 3.41 -10.58
N ILE A 108 3.48 4.60 -10.83
CA ILE A 108 2.65 4.88 -12.02
C ILE A 108 3.44 4.62 -13.31
N GLY A 109 4.72 5.00 -13.34
CA GLY A 109 5.60 4.75 -14.48
C GLY A 109 5.82 3.27 -14.77
N SER A 110 5.81 2.42 -13.75
CA SER A 110 5.99 0.96 -13.93
C SER A 110 4.79 0.30 -14.64
N PHE A 111 3.56 0.79 -14.42
CA PHE A 111 2.37 0.28 -15.11
C PHE A 111 2.27 0.71 -16.58
N ARG A 112 2.98 1.76 -16.99
CA ARG A 112 2.94 2.30 -18.35
C ARG A 112 3.93 1.67 -19.32
N LYS A 113 4.85 0.82 -18.83
CA LYS A 113 5.90 0.22 -19.67
C LYS A 113 5.41 -0.96 -20.53
N ASP A 114 4.15 -1.36 -20.36
CA ASP A 114 3.53 -2.50 -21.08
C ASP A 114 2.61 -2.07 -22.25
N GLU A 115 2.60 -0.79 -22.65
CA GLU A 115 1.90 -0.25 -23.84
C GLU A 115 2.89 0.16 -24.95
#